data_AF-A0A537XS54-F1
#
_entry.id   AF-A0A537XS54-F1
#
_cell.length_a   1.000
_cell.length_b   1.000
_cell.length_c   1.000
_cell.angle_alpha   90.00
_cell.angle_beta   90.00
_cell.angle_gamma   90.00
#
_symmetry.space_group_name_H-M   'P 1'
#
loop_
_entity.id
_entity.type
_entity.pdbx_description
1 polymer ?
#
loop_
_entity_poly.entity_id
_entity_poly.type
_entity_poly.pdbx_seq_one_letter_code
_entity_poly.pdbx_strand_id
1 'polypeptide(L)'
;SAQLGMISASDAARVERHLAEAGLPTHLQDIAGFAQEGLADADALMTLMAQDKKVKRGKLAFILLEAIGRAVIAPNVEPSLVRDFLKEKLARKK
;
A
#
# COMPACT_ATOMS: atom_id res chain seq x y z
N SER A 1 0.38 -5.38 5.25
CA SER A 1 0.27 -6.73 5.85
C SER A 1 1.64 -7.37 6.08
N ALA A 2 2.41 -7.66 5.02
CA ALA A 2 3.68 -8.39 5.15
C ALA A 2 4.73 -7.69 6.02
N GLN A 3 4.91 -6.37 5.90
CA GLN A 3 5.81 -5.60 6.77
C GLN A 3 5.43 -5.66 8.26
N LEU A 4 4.14 -5.84 8.55
CA LEU A 4 3.63 -5.99 9.91
C LEU A 4 3.62 -7.46 10.37
N GLY A 5 4.16 -8.39 9.57
CA GLY A 5 4.18 -9.82 9.87
C GLY A 5 2.82 -10.53 9.85
N MET A 6 1.75 -9.86 9.39
CA MET A 6 0.39 -10.42 9.42
C MET A 6 0.15 -11.49 8.35
N ILE A 7 0.90 -11.45 7.26
CA ILE A 7 0.87 -12.44 6.18
C ILE A 7 2.31 -12.82 5.82
N SER A 8 2.52 -14.06 5.38
CA SER A 8 3.83 -14.53 4.95
C SER A 8 4.33 -13.79 3.70
N ALA A 9 5.66 -13.69 3.56
CA ALA A 9 6.27 -13.12 2.36
C ALA A 9 5.96 -13.93 1.09
N SER A 10 5.85 -15.25 1.21
CA SER A 10 5.48 -16.14 0.10
C SER A 10 4.04 -15.91 -0.37
N ASP A 11 3.10 -15.69 0.56
CA ASP A 11 1.71 -15.39 0.17
C ASP A 11 1.60 -13.99 -0.43
N ALA A 12 2.34 -13.00 0.09
CA ALA A 12 2.40 -11.67 -0.52
C ALA A 12 2.92 -11.74 -1.96
N ALA A 13 4.00 -12.49 -2.20
CA ALA A 13 4.56 -12.72 -3.54
C ALA A 13 3.59 -13.49 -4.45
N ARG A 14 2.81 -14.42 -3.90
CA ARG A 14 1.79 -15.16 -4.66
C ARG A 14 0.65 -14.24 -5.12
N VAL A 15 0.22 -13.29 -4.28
CA VAL A 15 -0.78 -12.27 -4.64
C VAL A 15 -0.22 -11.34 -5.73
N GLU A 16 1.01 -10.87 -5.55
CA GLU A 16 1.69 -10.02 -6.53
C GLU A 16 1.78 -10.70 -7.90
N ARG A 17 2.27 -11.94 -7.95
CA ARG A 17 2.35 -12.72 -9.19
C ARG A 17 0.99 -12.90 -9.85
N HIS A 18 -0.06 -13.20 -9.08
CA HIS A 18 -1.40 -13.37 -9.62
C HIS A 18 -1.93 -12.09 -10.28
N LEU A 19 -1.71 -10.93 -9.67
CA LEU A 19 -2.09 -9.64 -10.25
C LEU A 19 -1.30 -9.35 -11.54
N ALA A 20 0.00 -9.64 -11.54
CA ALA A 20 0.84 -9.46 -12.73
C ALA A 20 0.41 -10.39 -13.88
N GLU A 21 0.11 -11.66 -13.61
CA GLU A 21 -0.41 -12.62 -14.59
C GLU A 21 -1.76 -12.19 -15.17
N ALA A 22 -2.58 -11.48 -14.38
CA ALA A 22 -3.82 -10.86 -14.85
C ALA A 22 -3.62 -9.55 -15.62
N GLY A 23 -2.38 -9.10 -15.82
CA GLY A 23 -2.04 -7.86 -16.52
C GLY A 23 -2.25 -6.59 -15.70
N LEU A 24 -2.35 -6.69 -14.37
CA LEU A 24 -2.52 -5.54 -13.47
C LEU A 24 -1.17 -5.03 -12.96
N PRO A 25 -1.01 -3.70 -12.77
CA PRO A 25 0.20 -3.12 -12.22
C PRO A 25 0.40 -3.57 -10.76
N THR A 26 1.63 -3.98 -10.42
CA THR A 26 2.00 -4.42 -9.06
C THR A 26 2.92 -3.44 -8.35
N HIS A 27 3.50 -2.49 -9.08
CA HIS A 27 4.29 -1.40 -8.53
C HIS A 27 3.69 -0.04 -8.88
N LEU A 28 3.97 0.96 -8.05
CA LEU A 28 3.52 2.33 -8.27
C LEU A 28 4.01 2.88 -9.63
N GLN A 29 5.23 2.50 -10.01
CA GLN A 29 5.87 2.93 -11.27
C GLN A 29 5.25 2.29 -12.52
N ASP A 30 4.42 1.24 -12.36
CA ASP A 30 3.71 0.60 -13.47
C ASP A 30 2.44 1.36 -13.87
N ILE A 31 2.00 2.31 -13.05
CA ILE A 31 0.82 3.13 -13.31
C ILE A 31 1.22 4.23 -14.30
N ALA A 32 0.57 4.24 -15.48
CA ALA A 32 0.77 5.30 -16.46
C ALA A 32 0.41 6.66 -15.87
N GLY A 33 1.27 7.67 -16.07
CA GLY A 33 1.04 9.02 -15.52
C GLY A 33 1.51 9.21 -14.08
N PHE A 34 1.92 8.15 -13.36
CA PHE A 34 2.19 8.22 -11.92
C PHE A 34 3.23 9.28 -11.53
N ALA A 35 4.34 9.36 -12.27
CA ALA A 35 5.37 10.37 -12.02
C ALA A 35 4.93 11.77 -12.48
N GLN A 36 4.14 11.84 -13.56
CA GLN A 36 3.68 13.09 -14.16
C GLN A 36 2.60 13.78 -13.31
N GLU A 37 1.82 13.02 -12.54
CA GLU A 37 0.74 13.53 -11.66
C GLU A 37 1.25 14.01 -10.29
N GLY A 38 2.56 14.06 -10.06
CA GLY A 38 3.12 14.48 -8.77
C GLY A 38 2.96 13.45 -7.65
N LEU A 39 2.62 12.20 -7.98
CA LEU A 39 2.47 11.10 -7.02
C LEU A 39 3.79 10.40 -6.67
N ALA A 40 4.91 10.95 -7.14
CA ALA A 40 6.26 10.47 -6.84
C ALA A 40 6.73 10.77 -5.40
N ASP A 41 5.90 11.41 -4.59
CA ASP A 41 6.20 11.78 -3.20
C ASP A 41 5.28 11.07 -2.20
N ALA A 42 5.88 10.50 -1.16
CA ALA A 42 5.17 9.82 -0.09
C ALA A 42 4.30 10.79 0.72
N ASP A 43 4.76 12.02 0.95
CA ASP A 43 4.01 12.99 1.75
C ASP A 43 2.78 13.53 1.00
N ALA A 44 2.89 13.71 -0.33
CA ALA A 44 1.74 13.97 -1.21
C ALA A 44 0.70 12.83 -1.17
N LEU A 45 1.14 11.57 -1.28
CA LEU A 45 0.26 10.39 -1.16
C LEU A 45 -0.44 10.33 0.21
N MET A 46 0.30 10.58 1.30
CA MET A 46 -0.26 10.62 2.64
C MET A 46 -1.34 11.72 2.79
N THR A 47 -1.13 12.87 2.16
CA THR A 47 -2.11 13.97 2.12
C THR A 47 -3.39 13.57 1.40
N LEU A 48 -3.29 12.84 0.27
CA LEU A 48 -4.44 12.30 -0.45
C LEU A 48 -5.18 11.25 0.38
N MET A 49 -4.45 10.34 1.03
CA MET A 49 -5.04 9.31 1.89
C MET A 49 -5.79 9.91 3.10
N ALA A 50 -5.34 11.05 3.61
CA ALA A 50 -6.01 11.75 4.70
C ALA A 50 -7.43 12.25 4.36
N GLN A 51 -7.75 12.37 3.06
CA GLN A 51 -9.07 12.78 2.57
C GLN A 51 -10.06 11.61 2.47
N ASP A 52 -9.60 10.36 2.61
CA ASP A 52 -10.47 9.18 2.51
C ASP A 52 -11.50 9.16 3.66
N LYS A 53 -12.75 8.82 3.34
CA LYS A 53 -13.88 8.78 4.28
C LYS A 53 -13.66 7.79 5.45
N LYS A 54 -12.69 6.88 5.37
CA LYS A 54 -12.33 5.91 6.41
C LYS A 54 -11.34 6.46 7.43
N VAL A 55 -10.84 7.69 7.27
CA VAL A 55 -9.99 8.35 8.27
C VAL A 55 -10.85 8.80 9.45
N LYS A 56 -10.58 8.25 10.64
CA LYS A 56 -11.21 8.69 11.90
C LYS A 56 -10.14 9.29 12.80
N ARG A 57 -10.31 10.55 13.21
CA ARG A 57 -9.42 11.25 14.16
C ARG A 57 -7.93 11.23 13.77
N GLY A 58 -7.62 11.38 12.47
CA GLY A 58 -6.24 11.41 11.96
C GLY A 58 -5.54 10.05 11.90
N LYS A 59 -6.25 8.95 12.18
CA LYS A 59 -5.75 7.59 11.99
C LYS A 59 -6.30 7.00 10.71
N LEU A 60 -5.41 6.39 9.93
CA LEU A 60 -5.76 5.72 8.68
C LEU A 60 -6.32 4.33 8.98
N ALA A 61 -7.45 4.01 8.38
CA ALA A 61 -8.04 2.68 8.45
C ALA A 61 -7.66 1.87 7.22
N PHE A 62 -7.02 0.71 7.43
CA PHE A 62 -6.63 -0.21 6.38
C PHE A 62 -7.41 -1.51 6.47
N ILE A 63 -7.53 -2.18 5.33
CA ILE A 63 -7.86 -3.60 5.27
C ILE A 63 -6.55 -4.35 5.13
N LEU A 64 -6.20 -5.16 6.13
CA LEU A 64 -4.96 -5.94 6.15
C LEU A 64 -5.28 -7.43 6.02
N LEU A 65 -4.37 -8.17 5.42
CA LEU A 65 -4.51 -9.61 5.19
C LEU A 65 -3.79 -10.38 6.30
N GLU A 66 -4.47 -11.39 6.83
CA GLU A 66 -3.87 -12.41 7.71
C GLU A 66 -3.49 -13.67 6.91
N ALA A 67 -4.24 -13.94 5.84
CA ALA A 67 -3.96 -14.98 4.85
C ALA A 67 -4.64 -14.63 3.53
N ILE A 68 -4.32 -15.34 2.45
CA ILE A 68 -5.09 -15.23 1.20
C ILE A 68 -6.54 -15.66 1.48
N GLY A 69 -7.49 -14.78 1.16
CA GLY A 69 -8.92 -14.97 1.45
C GLY A 69 -9.36 -14.58 2.87
N ARG A 70 -8.46 -14.07 3.72
CA ARG A 70 -8.78 -13.64 5.09
C ARG A 70 -8.21 -12.25 5.40
N ALA A 71 -9.12 -11.31 5.69
CA ALA A 71 -8.77 -9.91 5.93
C ALA A 71 -9.41 -9.36 7.21
N VAL A 72 -8.76 -8.38 7.82
CA VAL A 72 -9.22 -7.68 9.02
C VAL A 72 -9.17 -6.17 8.82
N ILE A 73 -10.07 -5.45 9.50
CA ILE A 73 -10.05 -3.99 9.54
C ILE A 73 -9.05 -3.54 10.60
N ALA A 74 -8.05 -2.76 10.20
CA ALA A 74 -7.06 -2.15 11.07
C ALA A 74 -7.32 -0.63 11.15
N PRO A 75 -8.10 -0.14 12.14
CA PRO A 75 -8.55 1.26 12.19
C PRO A 75 -7.49 2.25 12.68
N ASN A 76 -6.34 1.77 13.16
CA ASN A 76 -5.35 2.57 13.88
C ASN A 76 -3.93 2.34 13.35
N VAL A 77 -3.75 2.33 12.04
CA VAL A 77 -2.39 2.24 11.48
C VAL A 77 -1.69 3.59 11.63
N GLU A 78 -0.51 3.57 12.24
CA GLU A 78 0.29 4.78 12.47
C GLU A 78 0.71 5.42 11.13
N PRO A 79 0.42 6.71 10.91
CA PRO A 79 0.73 7.38 9.65
C PRO A 79 2.21 7.36 9.26
N SER A 80 3.11 7.40 10.25
CA SER A 80 4.57 7.32 10.01
C SER A 80 4.98 5.99 9.37
N LEU A 81 4.42 4.86 9.81
CA LEU A 81 4.70 3.55 9.23
C LEU A 81 4.27 3.48 7.76
N VAL A 82 3.11 4.07 7.43
CA VAL A 82 2.61 4.13 6.05
C VAL A 82 3.53 4.99 5.19
N ARG A 83 3.89 6.18 5.69
CA ARG A 83 4.79 7.09 4.97
C ARG A 83 6.14 6.42 4.68
N ASP A 84 6.74 5.77 5.67
CA ASP A 84 8.05 5.13 5.51
C ASP A 84 7.98 3.94 4.55
N PHE A 85 6.88 3.18 4.58
CA PHE A 85 6.60 2.15 3.58
C PHE A 85 6.48 2.72 2.16
N LEU A 86 5.74 3.82 1.98
CA LEU A 86 5.59 4.47 0.68
C LEU A 86 6.94 5.01 0.17
N LYS A 87 7.77 5.60 1.04
CA LYS A 87 9.13 6.05 0.69
C LYS A 87 9.98 4.88 0.16
N GLU A 88 9.95 3.72 0.82
CA GLU A 88 10.67 2.54 0.35
C GLU A 88 10.17 2.08 -1.02
N LYS A 89 8.84 2.03 -1.23
CA LYS A 89 8.25 1.58 -2.50
C LYS A 89 8.49 2.54 -3.66
N LEU A 90 8.52 3.85 -3.39
CA LEU A 90 8.85 4.87 -4.38
C LEU A 90 10.34 4.85 -4.75
N ALA A 91 11.23 4.54 -3.81
CA ALA A 91 12.67 4.48 -4.04
C ALA A 91 13.12 3.22 -4.80
N ARG A 92 12.37 2.12 -4.70
CA ARG A 92 12.61 0.92 -5.52
C ARG A 92 12.34 1.23 -6.99
N LYS A 93 13.41 1.38 -7.77
CA LYS A 93 13.34 1.31 -9.23
C LYS A 93 13.33 -0.17 -9.64
N LYS A 94 12.49 -0.51 -10.62
CA LYS A 94 12.46 -1.83 -11.25
C LYS A 94 13.84 -2.25 -11.74
#